data_AF-I3YRD2-F1
#
_entry.id   AF-I3YRD2-F1
#
_cell.length_a   1.000
_cell.length_b   1.000
_cell.length_c   1.000
_cell.angle_alpha   90.00
_cell.angle_beta   90.00
_cell.angle_gamma   90.00
#
_symmetry.space_group_name_H-M   'P 1'
#
loop_
_entity.id
_entity.type
_entity.pdbx_description
1 polymer ?
#
loop_
_entity_poly.entity_id
_entity_poly.type
_entity_poly.pdbx_seq_one_letter_code
_entity_poly.pdbx_strand_id
1 'polypeptide(L)'
;MDTIKKSETNKFKRTHLYYKYTGFYTFVGQSIKKAIIPIVLIIVALIVLDFYVIDFSNLFTYITETYAPINILLVFLASESLLGLVPPEIFIAWSDKMPEPILYLTILASLSYIGGIISYFIGKWVFTIPRVYDYMEGKMKKHLKQIRKWGGFLIVVGALLPIPYSMTSMAAGMIHYKFRNYLLFGLLRFVRFYLYAIAIFSLL
;
A
#
# COMPACT_ATOMS: atom_id res chain seq x y z
N MET A 1 -5.58 -44.27 27.42
CA MET A 1 -5.49 -42.85 27.78
C MET A 1 -5.31 -42.07 26.48
N ASP A 2 -6.43 -41.68 25.86
CA ASP A 2 -6.41 -40.94 24.60
C ASP A 2 -6.31 -39.44 24.87
N THR A 3 -5.20 -38.85 24.45
CA THR A 3 -4.94 -37.43 24.58
C THR A 3 -5.77 -36.65 23.55
N ILE A 4 -6.69 -35.87 24.10
CA ILE A 4 -7.69 -35.08 23.40
C ILE A 4 -7.01 -34.02 22.50
N LYS A 5 -6.95 -34.28 21.19
CA LYS A 5 -6.55 -33.33 20.13
C LYS A 5 -7.69 -32.34 19.84
N LYS A 6 -8.13 -31.52 20.82
CA LYS A 6 -9.37 -30.70 20.74
C LYS A 6 -9.17 -29.19 20.86
N SER A 7 -7.96 -28.65 20.72
CA SER A 7 -7.72 -27.21 20.98
C SER A 7 -7.59 -26.32 19.72
N GLU A 8 -7.11 -26.83 18.58
CA GLU A 8 -6.80 -25.96 17.42
C GLU A 8 -7.97 -25.78 16.45
N THR A 9 -8.68 -26.86 16.09
CA THR A 9 -9.85 -26.80 15.19
C THR A 9 -10.94 -25.88 15.71
N ASN A 10 -11.07 -25.79 17.04
CA ASN A 10 -12.06 -24.94 17.70
C ASN A 10 -11.67 -23.44 17.65
N LYS A 11 -10.38 -23.10 17.61
CA LYS A 11 -9.92 -21.71 17.46
C LYS A 11 -10.23 -21.16 16.07
N PHE A 12 -9.90 -21.89 15.00
CA PHE A 12 -10.20 -21.47 13.62
C PHE A 12 -11.70 -21.34 13.35
N LYS A 13 -12.50 -22.26 13.89
CA LYS A 13 -13.96 -22.20 13.77
C LYS A 13 -14.51 -20.96 14.49
N ARG A 14 -13.98 -20.61 15.67
CA ARG A 14 -14.36 -19.42 16.43
C ARG A 14 -13.95 -18.11 15.74
N THR A 15 -12.76 -18.03 15.16
CA THR A 15 -12.31 -16.84 14.42
C THR A 15 -13.11 -16.65 13.13
N HIS A 16 -13.38 -17.72 12.38
CA HIS A 16 -14.24 -17.67 11.20
C HIS A 16 -15.66 -17.20 11.56
N LEU A 17 -16.27 -17.78 12.60
CA LEU A 17 -17.60 -17.35 13.08
C LEU A 17 -17.58 -15.89 13.53
N TYR A 18 -16.55 -15.45 14.26
CA TYR A 18 -16.37 -14.06 14.63
C TYR A 18 -16.35 -13.14 13.40
N TYR A 19 -15.55 -13.44 12.37
CA TYR A 19 -15.50 -12.65 11.13
C TYR A 19 -16.82 -12.67 10.34
N LYS A 20 -17.54 -13.80 10.36
CA LYS A 20 -18.86 -13.92 9.74
C LYS A 20 -19.90 -13.04 10.44
N TYR A 21 -19.99 -13.11 11.77
CA TYR A 21 -20.95 -12.32 12.56
C TYR A 21 -20.62 -10.83 12.61
N THR A 22 -19.34 -10.47 12.55
CA THR A 22 -18.90 -9.07 12.61
C THR A 22 -19.04 -8.31 11.28
N GLY A 23 -19.48 -8.98 10.21
CA GLY A 23 -19.63 -8.41 8.88
C GLY A 23 -18.30 -8.17 8.16
N PHE A 24 -17.25 -8.92 8.51
CA PHE A 24 -15.93 -8.77 7.89
C PHE A 24 -15.97 -9.10 6.41
N TYR A 25 -16.45 -10.29 6.07
CA TYR A 25 -16.44 -10.78 4.69
C TYR A 25 -17.26 -9.90 3.75
N THR A 26 -18.39 -9.36 4.23
CA THR A 26 -19.20 -8.42 3.45
C THR A 26 -18.48 -7.08 3.26
N PHE A 27 -17.82 -6.55 4.30
CA PHE A 27 -16.98 -5.35 4.19
C PHE A 27 -15.81 -5.53 3.21
N VAL A 28 -15.09 -6.65 3.30
CA VAL A 28 -13.97 -6.96 2.41
C VAL A 28 -14.44 -7.11 0.97
N GLY A 29 -15.47 -7.91 0.72
CA GLY A 29 -15.99 -8.13 -0.63
C GLY A 29 -16.48 -6.83 -1.29
N GLN A 30 -17.18 -5.98 -0.55
CA GLN A 30 -17.61 -4.67 -1.05
C GLN A 30 -16.43 -3.73 -1.33
N SER A 31 -15.39 -3.76 -0.49
CA SER A 31 -14.20 -2.92 -0.66
C SER A 31 -13.40 -3.34 -1.90
N ILE A 32 -13.19 -4.65 -2.09
CA ILE A 32 -12.51 -5.20 -3.28
C ILE A 32 -13.31 -4.85 -4.54
N LYS A 33 -14.63 -5.08 -4.54
CA LYS A 33 -15.48 -4.79 -5.71
C LYS A 33 -15.40 -3.32 -6.14
N LYS A 34 -15.34 -2.39 -5.17
CA LYS A 34 -15.19 -0.96 -5.45
C LYS A 34 -13.78 -0.58 -5.91
N ALA A 35 -12.75 -1.31 -5.47
CA ALA A 35 -11.37 -1.05 -5.86
C ALA A 35 -11.01 -1.58 -7.26
N ILE A 36 -11.67 -2.63 -7.74
CA ILE A 36 -11.36 -3.23 -9.06
C ILE A 36 -11.47 -2.20 -10.20
N ILE A 37 -12.57 -1.43 -10.24
CA ILE A 37 -12.82 -0.47 -11.33
C ILE A 37 -11.68 0.57 -11.47
N PRO A 38 -11.31 1.33 -10.41
CA PRO A 38 -10.23 2.30 -10.53
C PRO A 38 -8.87 1.64 -10.82
N ILE A 39 -8.61 0.44 -10.29
CA ILE A 39 -7.36 -0.30 -10.58
C ILE A 39 -7.28 -0.65 -12.06
N VAL A 40 -8.34 -1.24 -12.63
CA VAL A 40 -8.39 -1.60 -14.05
C VAL A 40 -8.25 -0.36 -14.93
N LEU A 41 -8.90 0.75 -14.55
CA LEU A 41 -8.81 2.00 -15.28
C LEU A 41 -7.38 2.55 -15.31
N ILE A 42 -6.66 2.52 -14.18
CA ILE A 42 -5.25 2.94 -14.11
C ILE A 42 -4.38 2.03 -14.98
N ILE A 43 -4.55 0.71 -14.89
CA ILE A 43 -3.77 -0.26 -15.69
C ILE A 43 -3.99 -0.03 -17.19
N VAL A 44 -5.24 0.09 -17.62
CA VAL A 44 -5.58 0.34 -19.03
C VAL A 44 -5.01 1.68 -19.49
N ALA A 45 -5.10 2.73 -18.67
CA ALA A 45 -4.51 4.02 -18.98
C ALA A 45 -2.99 3.95 -19.15
N LEU A 46 -2.29 3.22 -18.27
CA LEU A 46 -0.84 3.01 -18.38
C LEU A 46 -0.46 2.25 -19.65
N ILE A 47 -1.18 1.19 -19.99
CA ILE A 47 -0.95 0.42 -21.23
C ILE A 47 -1.17 1.30 -22.46
N VAL A 48 -2.25 2.08 -22.48
CA VAL A 48 -2.53 2.99 -23.61
C VAL A 48 -1.43 4.05 -23.73
N LEU A 49 -0.95 4.60 -22.61
CA LEU A 49 0.14 5.57 -22.62
C LEU A 49 1.44 4.97 -23.15
N ASP A 50 1.78 3.73 -22.76
CA ASP A 50 2.96 3.02 -23.25
C ASP A 50 2.91 2.81 -24.76
N PHE A 51 1.79 2.30 -25.27
CA PHE A 51 1.65 1.99 -26.70
C PHE A 51 1.48 3.23 -27.60
N TYR A 52 0.81 4.28 -27.14
CA TYR A 52 0.40 5.40 -28.00
C TYR A 52 1.12 6.72 -27.74
N VAL A 53 1.76 6.93 -26.58
CA VAL A 53 2.27 8.25 -26.18
C VAL A 53 3.76 8.23 -25.82
N ILE A 54 4.22 7.29 -25.00
CA ILE A 54 5.59 7.28 -24.47
C ILE A 54 6.10 5.84 -24.41
N ASP A 55 7.18 5.54 -25.14
CA ASP A 55 7.93 4.30 -24.94
C ASP A 55 8.63 4.35 -23.58
N PHE A 56 8.07 3.65 -22.58
CA PHE A 56 8.60 3.69 -21.22
C PHE A 56 10.04 3.18 -21.14
N SER A 57 10.45 2.25 -22.01
CA SER A 57 11.82 1.74 -22.04
C SER A 57 12.81 2.84 -22.41
N ASN A 58 12.50 3.61 -23.47
CA ASN A 58 13.33 4.73 -23.91
C ASN A 58 13.30 5.90 -22.90
N LEU A 59 12.14 6.17 -22.30
CA LEU A 59 12.01 7.18 -21.25
C LEU A 59 12.91 6.85 -20.05
N PHE A 60 12.88 5.60 -19.56
CA PHE A 60 13.67 5.20 -18.40
C PHE A 60 15.18 5.21 -18.68
N THR A 61 15.60 4.78 -19.88
CA THR A 61 17.00 4.90 -20.29
C THR A 61 17.44 6.37 -20.30
N TYR A 62 16.66 7.26 -20.92
CA TYR A 62 16.95 8.69 -20.93
C TYR A 62 17.02 9.30 -19.52
N ILE A 63 16.09 8.94 -18.64
CA ILE A 63 16.09 9.42 -17.25
C ILE A 63 17.32 8.92 -16.49
N THR A 64 17.70 7.65 -16.67
CA THR A 64 18.89 7.05 -16.03
C THR A 64 20.19 7.66 -16.52
N GLU A 65 20.29 8.03 -17.80
CA GLU A 65 21.47 8.68 -18.36
C GLU A 65 21.54 10.17 -18.01
N THR A 66 20.39 10.85 -17.88
CA THR A 66 20.32 12.30 -17.67
C THR A 66 20.37 12.68 -16.19
N TYR A 67 19.76 11.89 -15.31
CA TYR A 67 19.59 12.23 -13.90
C TYR A 67 20.35 11.29 -12.97
N ALA A 68 20.97 11.88 -11.94
CA ALA A 68 21.59 11.10 -10.89
C ALA A 68 20.54 10.22 -10.17
N PRO A 69 20.86 8.95 -9.85
CA PRO A 69 19.91 8.01 -9.23
C PRO A 69 19.27 8.54 -7.94
N ILE A 70 20.04 9.32 -7.17
CA ILE A 70 19.58 9.94 -5.93
C ILE A 70 18.36 10.86 -6.15
N ASN A 71 18.29 11.58 -7.28
CA ASN A 71 17.17 12.48 -7.57
C ASN A 71 15.88 11.69 -7.77
N ILE A 72 15.96 10.55 -8.48
CA ILE A 72 14.83 9.66 -8.73
C ILE A 72 14.33 9.07 -7.42
N LEU A 73 15.24 8.62 -6.56
CA LEU A 73 14.93 8.11 -5.23
C LEU A 73 14.28 9.17 -4.32
N LEU A 74 14.73 10.43 -4.39
CA LEU A 74 14.13 11.53 -3.65
C LEU A 74 12.72 11.88 -4.14
N VAL A 75 12.52 11.95 -5.45
CA VAL A 75 11.19 12.16 -6.06
C VAL A 75 10.24 11.03 -5.67
N PHE A 76 10.72 9.78 -5.73
CA PHE A 76 9.97 8.62 -5.28
C PHE A 76 9.57 8.73 -3.80
N LEU A 77 10.54 9.03 -2.91
CA LEU A 77 10.28 9.19 -1.48
C LEU A 77 9.27 10.31 -1.21
N ALA A 78 9.39 11.44 -1.89
CA ALA A 78 8.47 12.57 -1.75
C ALA A 78 7.05 12.20 -2.20
N SER A 79 6.92 11.53 -3.35
CA SER A 79 5.65 11.00 -3.86
C SER A 79 5.02 10.05 -2.84
N GLU A 80 5.80 9.08 -2.34
CA GLU A 80 5.36 8.06 -1.38
C GLU A 80 5.05 8.60 0.02
N SER A 81 5.61 9.75 0.39
CA SER A 81 5.35 10.35 1.71
C SER A 81 4.06 11.19 1.73
N LEU A 82 3.66 11.75 0.58
CA LEU A 82 2.57 12.71 0.50
C LEU A 82 1.27 12.09 -0.01
N LEU A 83 1.25 11.67 -1.28
CA LEU A 83 0.01 11.31 -1.98
C LEU A 83 0.07 9.94 -2.69
N GLY A 84 1.27 9.40 -2.93
CA GLY A 84 1.46 8.15 -3.66
C GLY A 84 0.86 8.20 -5.07
N LEU A 85 0.95 9.36 -5.73
CA LEU A 85 0.34 9.59 -7.05
C LEU A 85 1.06 8.82 -8.14
N VAL A 86 2.38 8.69 -8.03
CA VAL A 86 3.18 7.99 -9.03
C VAL A 86 3.16 6.50 -8.73
N PRO A 87 2.68 5.65 -9.66
CA PRO A 87 2.65 4.20 -9.48
C PRO A 87 4.06 3.66 -9.18
N PRO A 88 4.26 2.89 -8.09
CA PRO A 88 5.55 2.27 -7.76
C PRO A 88 6.13 1.41 -8.89
N GLU A 89 5.26 0.87 -9.75
CA GLU A 89 5.57 0.01 -10.89
C GLU A 89 6.57 0.69 -11.85
N ILE A 90 6.43 2.01 -12.05
CA ILE A 90 7.33 2.82 -12.88
C ILE A 90 8.76 2.80 -12.30
N PHE A 91 8.88 2.94 -10.98
CA PHE A 91 10.19 2.93 -10.32
C PHE A 91 10.79 1.53 -10.23
N ILE A 92 9.95 0.50 -10.13
CA ILE A 92 10.40 -0.90 -10.20
C ILE A 92 10.97 -1.18 -11.60
N ALA A 93 10.29 -0.77 -12.67
CA ALA A 93 10.81 -0.89 -14.04
C ALA A 93 12.12 -0.09 -14.24
N TRP A 94 12.21 1.11 -13.65
CA TRP A 94 13.46 1.87 -13.64
C TRP A 94 14.61 1.12 -12.94
N SER A 95 14.35 0.44 -11.81
CA SER A 95 15.37 -0.32 -11.09
C SER A 95 15.99 -1.45 -11.91
N ASP A 96 15.23 -2.04 -12.85
CA ASP A 96 15.72 -3.06 -13.80
C ASP A 96 16.85 -2.55 -14.70
N LYS A 97 16.82 -1.26 -15.04
CA LYS A 97 17.82 -0.61 -15.91
C LYS A 97 19.09 -0.18 -15.18
N MET A 98 19.18 -0.43 -13.87
CA MET A 98 20.32 -0.04 -13.05
C MET A 98 21.40 -1.11 -13.04
N PRO A 99 22.68 -0.77 -12.75
CA PRO A 99 23.77 -1.75 -12.69
C PRO A 99 23.54 -2.88 -11.67
N GLU A 100 22.83 -2.58 -10.57
CA GLU A 100 22.47 -3.54 -9.53
C GLU A 100 20.96 -3.52 -9.24
N PRO A 101 20.12 -4.18 -10.08
CA PRO A 101 18.67 -4.03 -10.01
C PRO A 101 18.06 -4.39 -8.66
N ILE A 102 18.53 -5.48 -8.05
CA ILE A 102 18.03 -5.97 -6.77
C ILE A 102 18.36 -4.98 -5.63
N LEU A 103 19.54 -4.33 -5.68
CA LEU A 103 19.92 -3.32 -4.69
C LEU A 103 18.98 -2.12 -4.78
N TYR A 104 18.79 -1.57 -5.98
CA TYR A 104 17.90 -0.42 -6.19
C TYR A 104 16.45 -0.75 -5.87
N LEU A 105 15.97 -1.96 -6.18
CA LEU A 105 14.65 -2.43 -5.78
C LEU A 105 14.50 -2.45 -4.24
N THR A 106 15.52 -2.94 -3.53
CA THR A 106 15.52 -2.99 -2.06
C THR A 106 15.52 -1.59 -1.45
N ILE A 107 16.28 -0.67 -2.03
CA ILE A 107 16.29 0.75 -1.64
C ILE A 107 14.90 1.36 -1.87
N LEU A 108 14.30 1.15 -3.03
CA LEU A 108 12.95 1.63 -3.33
C LEU A 108 11.94 1.06 -2.33
N ALA A 109 11.91 -0.25 -2.07
CA ALA A 109 11.02 -0.85 -1.09
C ALA A 109 11.20 -0.23 0.32
N SER A 110 12.44 0.03 0.70
CA SER A 110 12.79 0.66 1.99
C SER A 110 12.32 2.12 2.07
N LEU A 111 12.57 2.91 1.02
CA LEU A 111 12.07 4.29 0.91
C LEU A 111 10.54 4.33 0.91
N SER A 112 9.90 3.36 0.27
CA SER A 112 8.46 3.21 0.25
C SER A 112 7.90 2.93 1.65
N TYR A 113 8.57 2.06 2.41
CA TYR A 113 8.21 1.78 3.79
C TYR A 113 8.40 3.01 4.70
N ILE A 114 9.52 3.72 4.55
CA ILE A 114 9.81 4.98 5.26
C ILE A 114 8.79 6.07 4.90
N GLY A 115 8.47 6.22 3.61
CA GLY A 115 7.48 7.19 3.12
C GLY A 115 6.13 6.97 3.77
N GLY A 116 5.67 5.72 3.88
CA GLY A 116 4.44 5.43 4.63
C GLY A 116 4.56 5.71 6.12
N ILE A 117 5.72 5.51 6.76
CA ILE A 117 5.91 5.93 8.16
C ILE A 117 5.72 7.45 8.28
N ILE A 118 6.29 8.24 7.35
CA ILE A 118 6.09 9.69 7.28
C ILE A 118 4.60 10.01 7.12
N SER A 119 3.91 9.38 6.16
CA SER A 119 2.47 9.56 5.96
C SER A 119 1.64 9.22 7.19
N TYR A 120 2.02 8.18 7.95
CA TYR A 120 1.36 7.82 9.21
C TYR A 120 1.46 8.95 10.24
N PHE A 121 2.64 9.57 10.39
CA PHE A 121 2.79 10.72 11.29
C PHE A 121 2.07 11.95 10.78
N ILE A 122 2.06 12.20 9.46
CA ILE A 122 1.24 13.25 8.85
C ILE A 122 -0.24 13.03 9.20
N GLY A 123 -0.76 11.81 9.04
CA GLY A 123 -2.14 11.49 9.38
C GLY A 123 -2.47 11.71 10.86
N LYS A 124 -1.54 11.33 11.75
CA LYS A 124 -1.67 11.59 13.19
C LYS A 124 -1.72 13.09 13.49
N TRP A 125 -0.87 13.88 12.81
CA TRP A 125 -0.84 15.33 12.96
C TRP A 125 -2.10 16.00 12.40
N VAL A 126 -2.56 15.60 11.21
CA VAL A 126 -3.79 16.10 10.57
C VAL A 126 -5.01 15.90 11.47
N PHE A 127 -5.09 14.77 12.20
CA PHE A 127 -6.20 14.50 13.12
C PHE A 127 -6.21 15.42 14.36
N THR A 128 -5.10 16.09 14.70
CA THR A 128 -5.05 17.08 15.79
C THR A 128 -5.62 18.44 15.40
N ILE A 129 -5.88 18.69 14.12
CA ILE A 129 -6.45 19.94 13.64
C ILE A 129 -7.94 19.99 14.02
N PRO A 130 -8.41 20.99 14.80
CA PRO A 130 -9.79 21.01 15.34
C PRO A 130 -10.87 20.85 14.28
N ARG A 131 -10.75 21.56 13.15
CA ARG A 131 -11.71 21.46 12.03
C ARG A 131 -11.80 20.05 11.44
N VAL A 132 -10.67 19.35 11.34
CA VAL A 132 -10.62 17.98 10.81
C VAL A 132 -11.22 17.03 11.83
N TYR A 133 -10.87 17.20 13.10
CA TYR A 133 -11.40 16.42 14.21
C TYR A 133 -12.94 16.52 14.30
N ASP A 134 -13.49 17.73 14.25
CA ASP A 134 -14.94 17.96 14.30
C ASP A 134 -15.67 17.34 13.11
N TYR A 135 -15.10 17.45 11.90
CA TYR A 135 -15.64 16.81 10.70
C TYR A 135 -15.62 15.27 10.80
N MET A 136 -14.51 14.74 11.30
CA MET A 136 -14.30 13.30 11.51
C MET A 136 -15.29 12.74 12.53
N GLU A 137 -15.45 13.41 13.68
CA GLU A 137 -16.31 12.97 14.77
C GLU A 137 -17.80 13.24 14.50
N GLY A 138 -18.14 14.22 13.67
CA GLY A 138 -19.50 14.46 13.21
C GLY A 138 -19.91 13.57 12.03
N LYS A 139 -19.47 13.94 10.82
CA LYS A 139 -19.98 13.39 9.54
C LYS A 139 -19.41 12.00 9.23
N MET A 140 -18.20 11.70 9.70
CA MET A 140 -17.49 10.45 9.37
C MET A 140 -17.46 9.42 10.50
N LYS A 141 -18.11 9.68 11.63
CA LYS A 141 -18.09 8.80 12.82
C LYS A 141 -18.37 7.32 12.52
N LYS A 142 -19.41 7.06 11.70
CA LYS A 142 -19.78 5.69 11.30
C LYS A 142 -18.69 5.01 10.47
N HIS A 143 -18.07 5.74 9.54
CA HIS A 143 -16.98 5.23 8.72
C HIS A 143 -15.71 5.00 9.56
N LEU A 144 -15.35 5.95 10.43
CA LEU A 144 -14.21 5.82 11.33
C LEU A 144 -14.33 4.63 12.28
N LYS A 145 -15.54 4.31 12.76
CA LYS A 145 -15.77 3.13 13.60
C LYS A 145 -15.45 1.83 12.84
N GLN A 146 -15.82 1.74 11.56
CA GLN A 146 -15.49 0.58 10.73
C GLN A 146 -14.00 0.54 10.39
N ILE A 147 -13.40 1.67 10.03
CA ILE A 147 -11.96 1.78 9.72
C ILE A 147 -11.12 1.43 10.96
N ARG A 148 -11.50 1.87 12.16
CA ARG A 148 -10.84 1.48 13.43
C ARG A 148 -10.97 -0.02 13.70
N LYS A 149 -12.14 -0.60 13.45
CA LYS A 149 -12.39 -2.04 13.63
C LYS A 149 -11.54 -2.89 12.68
N TRP A 150 -11.39 -2.46 11.43
CA TRP A 150 -10.70 -3.19 10.36
C TRP A 150 -9.34 -2.62 9.98
N GLY A 151 -8.77 -1.72 10.80
CA GLY A 151 -7.59 -0.92 10.44
C GLY A 151 -6.37 -1.76 10.07
N GLY A 152 -6.13 -2.86 10.79
CA GLY A 152 -5.04 -3.79 10.45
C GLY A 152 -5.21 -4.42 9.07
N PHE A 153 -6.42 -4.85 8.73
CA PHE A 153 -6.72 -5.40 7.41
C PHE A 153 -6.55 -4.34 6.31
N LEU A 154 -6.99 -3.09 6.56
CA LEU A 154 -6.83 -2.00 5.60
C LEU A 154 -5.36 -1.67 5.33
N ILE A 155 -4.50 -1.73 6.34
CA ILE A 155 -3.05 -1.54 6.17
C ILE A 155 -2.45 -2.68 5.35
N VAL A 156 -2.81 -3.94 5.64
CA VAL A 156 -2.36 -5.11 4.88
C VAL A 156 -2.77 -5.01 3.41
N VAL A 157 -4.02 -4.62 3.15
CA VAL A 157 -4.53 -4.41 1.80
C VAL A 157 -3.80 -3.27 1.10
N GLY A 158 -3.59 -2.13 1.78
CA GLY A 158 -2.84 -1.01 1.24
C GLY A 158 -1.39 -1.32 0.91
N ALA A 159 -0.75 -2.19 1.71
CA ALA A 159 0.63 -2.60 1.50
C ALA A 159 0.81 -3.54 0.30
N LEU A 160 -0.20 -4.37 0.00
CA LEU A 160 -0.12 -5.41 -1.03
C LEU A 160 -0.80 -5.05 -2.36
N LEU A 161 -1.95 -4.37 -2.33
CA LEU A 161 -2.71 -4.04 -3.53
C LEU A 161 -2.15 -2.80 -4.24
N PRO A 162 -2.46 -2.60 -5.54
CA PRO A 162 -2.09 -1.40 -6.30
C PRO A 162 -2.93 -0.19 -5.89
N ILE A 163 -2.82 0.19 -4.62
CA ILE A 163 -3.45 1.36 -4.01
C ILE A 163 -2.31 2.24 -3.48
N PRO A 164 -2.47 3.58 -3.46
CA PRO A 164 -1.50 4.47 -2.84
C PRO A 164 -1.31 4.14 -1.35
N TYR A 165 -0.13 3.61 -1.00
CA TYR A 165 0.15 3.19 0.38
C TYR A 165 0.12 4.37 1.34
N SER A 166 0.65 5.52 0.91
CA SER A 166 0.62 6.81 1.64
C SER A 166 -0.78 7.15 2.19
N MET A 167 -1.83 6.97 1.38
CA MET A 167 -3.21 7.20 1.82
C MET A 167 -3.62 6.23 2.92
N THR A 168 -3.27 4.95 2.78
CA THR A 168 -3.59 3.93 3.79
C THR A 168 -2.83 4.15 5.10
N SER A 169 -1.57 4.58 5.02
CA SER A 169 -0.74 4.94 6.16
C SER A 169 -1.23 6.20 6.85
N MET A 170 -1.61 7.23 6.09
CA MET A 170 -2.20 8.45 6.62
C MET A 170 -3.53 8.16 7.33
N ALA A 171 -4.40 7.36 6.72
CA ALA A 171 -5.63 6.90 7.36
C ALA A 171 -5.35 6.13 8.66
N ALA A 172 -4.35 5.25 8.68
CA ALA A 172 -3.91 4.54 9.88
C ALA A 172 -3.41 5.49 10.99
N GLY A 173 -2.73 6.57 10.62
CA GLY A 173 -2.31 7.64 11.52
C GLY A 173 -3.49 8.40 12.13
N MET A 174 -4.45 8.79 11.29
CA MET A 174 -5.65 9.53 11.71
C MET A 174 -6.52 8.75 12.70
N ILE A 175 -6.59 7.43 12.57
CA ILE A 175 -7.35 6.59 13.50
C ILE A 175 -6.59 6.23 14.77
N HIS A 176 -5.36 6.75 14.95
CA HIS A 176 -4.43 6.36 16.02
C HIS A 176 -4.21 4.85 16.10
N TYR A 177 -3.99 4.21 14.96
CA TYR A 177 -3.67 2.78 14.94
C TYR A 177 -2.40 2.49 15.74
N LYS A 178 -2.26 1.31 16.34
CA LYS A 178 -1.07 0.98 17.12
C LYS A 178 0.16 0.97 16.20
N PHE A 179 1.09 1.92 16.41
CA PHE A 179 2.27 2.10 15.54
C PHE A 179 3.08 0.82 15.33
N ARG A 180 3.29 0.02 16.38
CA ARG A 180 3.99 -1.28 16.28
C ARG A 180 3.32 -2.24 15.29
N ASN A 181 1.99 -2.33 15.33
CA ASN A 181 1.23 -3.18 14.42
C ASN A 181 1.24 -2.62 12.99
N TYR A 182 1.18 -1.29 12.86
CA TYR A 182 1.33 -0.63 11.57
C TYR A 182 2.67 -0.96 10.92
N LEU A 183 3.78 -0.86 11.65
CA LEU A 183 5.11 -1.23 11.16
C LEU A 183 5.14 -2.70 10.70
N LEU A 184 4.62 -3.61 11.52
CA LEU A 184 4.57 -5.04 11.16
C LEU A 184 3.79 -5.32 9.88
N PHE A 185 2.60 -4.72 9.72
CA PHE A 185 1.82 -4.90 8.49
C PHE A 185 2.44 -4.18 7.29
N GLY A 186 3.11 -3.06 7.52
CA GLY A 186 3.82 -2.33 6.49
C GLY A 186 5.00 -3.10 5.88
N LEU A 187 5.56 -4.10 6.58
CA LEU A 187 6.59 -4.98 6.00
C LEU A 187 6.11 -5.75 4.77
N LEU A 188 4.80 -5.95 4.61
CA LEU A 188 4.23 -6.53 3.39
C LEU A 188 4.52 -5.70 2.14
N ARG A 189 4.95 -4.45 2.31
CA ARG A 189 5.39 -3.60 1.20
C ARG A 189 6.62 -4.18 0.49
N PHE A 190 7.56 -4.77 1.22
CA PHE A 190 8.70 -5.47 0.61
C PHE A 190 8.19 -6.62 -0.27
N VAL A 191 7.26 -7.42 0.25
CA VAL A 191 6.66 -8.52 -0.52
C VAL A 191 6.04 -8.03 -1.82
N ARG A 192 5.28 -6.92 -1.80
CA ARG A 192 4.71 -6.33 -3.03
C ARG A 192 5.79 -5.96 -4.05
N PHE A 193 6.83 -5.25 -3.62
CA PHE A 193 7.91 -4.82 -4.52
C PHE A 193 8.61 -6.01 -5.19
N TYR A 194 8.94 -7.06 -4.43
CA TYR A 194 9.56 -8.25 -5.00
C TYR A 194 8.61 -9.05 -5.90
N LEU A 195 7.33 -9.18 -5.53
CA LEU A 195 6.35 -9.85 -6.41
C LEU A 195 6.20 -9.12 -7.74
N TYR A 196 6.20 -7.78 -7.72
CA TYR A 196 6.04 -6.97 -8.92
C TYR A 196 7.31 -6.95 -9.75
N ALA A 197 8.48 -6.92 -9.12
CA ALA A 197 9.75 -7.08 -9.80
C ALA A 197 9.85 -8.43 -10.52
N ILE A 198 9.42 -9.54 -9.91
CA ILE A 198 9.39 -10.85 -10.58
C ILE A 198 8.52 -10.78 -11.85
N ALA A 199 7.34 -10.16 -11.77
CA ALA A 199 6.48 -10.02 -12.94
C ALA A 199 7.11 -9.14 -14.03
N ILE A 200 7.63 -7.97 -13.65
CA ILE A 200 8.18 -6.97 -14.59
C ILE A 200 9.50 -7.44 -15.19
N PHE A 201 10.44 -7.96 -14.40
CA PHE A 201 11.76 -8.42 -14.86
C PHE A 201 11.65 -9.68 -15.72
N SER A 202 10.57 -10.48 -15.58
CA SER A 202 10.34 -11.63 -16.46
C SER A 202 9.70 -11.23 -17.80
N LEU A 203 9.17 -10.01 -17.90
CA LEU A 203 8.47 -9.49 -19.08
C LEU A 203 9.35 -8.59 -19.96
N LEU A 204 10.43 -8.04 -19.41
CA LEU A 204 11.42 -7.17 -20.06
C LEU A 204 12.70 -7.93 -20.43
#